data_AF-U4VF66-F1
#
_entry.id   AF-U4VF66-F1
#
_cell.length_a   1.000
_cell.length_b   1.000
_cell.length_c   1.000
_cell.angle_alpha   90.00
_cell.angle_beta   90.00
_cell.angle_gamma   90.00
#
_symmetry.space_group_name_H-M   'P 1'
#
loop_
_entity.id
_entity.type
_entity.pdbx_description
1 polymer ?
#
loop_
_entity_poly.entity_id
_entity_poly.type
_entity_poly.pdbx_seq_one_letter_code
_entity_poly.pdbx_strand_id
1 'polypeptide(L)'
;MENRTSARNWLEPHRLVLIVIAIALFASAVVFGRWDWLPQYLPRLGSGIVVTLFMLFGSAILGFMLALPPLGLLQVTGPWWLSWPAKAFCTVIRGTPLLLQLWLL
;
A
#
# COMPACT_ATOMS: atom_id res chain seq x y z
N MET A 1 33.31 -15.20 -21.54
CA MET A 1 32.41 -16.10 -22.28
C MET A 1 31.11 -16.31 -21.49
N GLU A 2 30.38 -15.23 -21.17
CA GLU A 2 29.25 -15.28 -20.22
C GLU A 2 28.19 -14.23 -20.59
N ASN A 3 27.64 -14.26 -21.81
CA ASN A 3 26.54 -13.35 -22.18
C ASN A 3 25.66 -13.85 -23.34
N ARG A 4 25.45 -15.17 -23.48
CA ARG A 4 24.58 -15.74 -24.53
C ARG A 4 23.46 -16.65 -24.00
N THR A 5 23.34 -16.78 -22.68
CA THR A 5 22.30 -17.60 -22.03
C THR A 5 21.07 -16.77 -21.61
N SER A 6 21.24 -15.50 -21.21
CA SER A 6 20.14 -14.67 -20.71
C SER A 6 19.07 -14.35 -21.76
N ALA A 7 19.47 -14.05 -23.01
CA ALA A 7 18.51 -13.74 -24.08
C ALA A 7 17.75 -14.98 -24.60
N ARG A 8 18.32 -16.19 -24.46
CA ARG A 8 17.68 -17.44 -24.92
C ARG A 8 16.58 -17.91 -23.99
N ASN A 9 16.69 -17.61 -22.69
CA ASN A 9 15.66 -17.89 -21.69
C ASN A 9 14.40 -17.00 -21.88
N TRP A 10 14.53 -15.89 -22.63
CA TRP A 10 13.39 -15.02 -22.94
C TRP A 10 12.50 -15.55 -24.08
N LEU A 11 12.99 -16.48 -24.89
CA LEU A 11 12.34 -17.02 -26.09
C LEU A 11 11.88 -18.47 -25.91
N GLU A 12 11.71 -18.93 -24.65
CA GLU A 12 11.06 -20.21 -24.42
C GLU A 12 9.62 -20.16 -24.94
N PRO A 13 9.21 -21.12 -25.79
CA PRO A 13 7.91 -21.08 -26.48
C PRO A 13 6.75 -20.98 -25.48
N HIS A 14 6.89 -21.55 -24.29
CA HIS A 14 5.89 -21.46 -23.22
C HIS A 14 5.66 -20.02 -22.72
N ARG A 15 6.73 -19.24 -22.46
CA ARG A 15 6.60 -17.85 -22.00
C ARG A 15 5.97 -16.97 -23.07
N LEU A 16 6.28 -17.21 -24.34
CA LEU A 16 5.68 -16.49 -25.46
C LEU A 16 4.17 -16.80 -25.58
N VAL A 17 3.78 -18.08 -25.43
CA VAL A 17 2.38 -18.49 -25.38
C VAL A 17 1.63 -17.84 -24.21
N LEU A 18 2.22 -17.82 -23.01
CA LEU A 18 1.62 -17.18 -21.84
C LEU A 18 1.44 -15.67 -22.03
N ILE A 19 2.41 -14.98 -22.62
CA ILE A 19 2.31 -13.55 -22.92
C ILE A 19 1.19 -13.28 -23.93
N VAL A 20 1.10 -14.09 -25.00
CA VAL A 20 0.03 -13.95 -26.00
C VAL A 20 -1.34 -14.18 -25.37
N ILE A 21 -1.48 -15.20 -24.52
CA ILE A 21 -2.73 -15.47 -23.80
C ILE A 21 -3.07 -14.30 -22.85
N ALA A 22 -2.10 -13.80 -22.08
CA ALA A 22 -2.32 -12.68 -21.17
C ALA A 22 -2.75 -11.41 -21.91
N ILE A 23 -2.11 -11.11 -23.06
CA ILE A 23 -2.50 -9.98 -23.92
C ILE A 23 -3.90 -10.20 -24.49
N ALA A 24 -4.22 -11.42 -24.96
CA ALA A 24 -5.54 -11.74 -25.50
C ALA A 24 -6.65 -11.59 -24.43
N LEU A 25 -6.38 -12.02 -23.19
CA LEU A 25 -7.31 -11.86 -22.07
C LEU A 25 -7.47 -10.40 -21.64
N PHE A 26 -6.38 -9.63 -21.62
CA PHE A 26 -6.45 -8.21 -21.31
C PHE A 26 -7.22 -7.44 -22.40
N ALA A 27 -6.91 -7.71 -23.67
CA ALA A 27 -7.60 -7.13 -24.81
C ALA A 27 -9.08 -7.50 -24.80
N SER A 28 -9.44 -8.75 -24.50
CA SER A 28 -10.84 -9.15 -24.41
C SER A 28 -11.56 -8.44 -23.25
N ALA A 29 -10.93 -8.30 -22.08
CA ALA A 29 -11.50 -7.55 -20.97
C ALA A 29 -11.71 -6.05 -21.30
N VAL A 30 -10.81 -5.46 -22.08
CA VAL A 30 -10.94 -4.05 -22.51
C VAL A 30 -11.96 -3.87 -23.63
N VAL A 31 -12.04 -4.78 -24.60
CA VAL A 31 -12.97 -4.61 -25.74
C VAL A 31 -14.40 -5.04 -25.36
N PHE A 32 -14.56 -6.14 -24.62
CA PHE A 32 -15.88 -6.63 -24.21
C PHE A 32 -16.35 -6.08 -22.86
N GLY A 33 -15.47 -5.38 -22.13
CA GLY A 33 -15.84 -4.67 -20.91
C GLY A 33 -16.86 -3.57 -21.18
N ARG A 34 -17.86 -3.44 -20.33
CA ARG A 34 -18.84 -2.34 -20.40
C ARG A 34 -18.23 -1.08 -19.77
N TRP A 35 -17.68 -0.19 -20.59
CA TRP A 35 -17.02 1.04 -20.13
C TRP A 35 -17.93 2.26 -20.09
N ASP A 36 -19.22 2.12 -20.41
CA ASP A 36 -20.18 3.23 -20.49
C ASP A 36 -20.29 4.05 -19.20
N TRP A 37 -20.04 3.43 -18.05
CA TRP A 37 -20.07 4.09 -16.74
C TRP A 37 -18.76 4.86 -16.45
N LEU A 38 -17.63 4.47 -17.03
CA LEU A 38 -16.32 4.99 -16.66
C LEU A 38 -16.23 6.54 -16.76
N PRO A 39 -16.71 7.20 -17.83
CA PRO A 39 -16.67 8.65 -17.94
C PRO A 39 -17.52 9.36 -16.87
N GLN A 40 -18.64 8.75 -16.48
CA GLN A 40 -19.54 9.31 -15.47
C GLN A 40 -18.94 9.27 -14.06
N TYR A 41 -18.16 8.23 -13.74
CA TYR A 41 -17.53 8.07 -12.42
C TYR A 41 -16.10 8.60 -12.35
N LEU A 42 -15.46 8.90 -13.48
CA LEU A 42 -14.14 9.52 -13.56
C LEU A 42 -13.94 10.73 -12.63
N PRO A 43 -14.84 11.74 -12.58
CA PRO A 43 -14.67 12.86 -11.66
C PRO A 43 -14.74 12.45 -10.19
N ARG A 44 -15.58 11.45 -9.86
CA ARG A 44 -15.68 10.91 -8.49
C ARG A 44 -14.45 10.13 -8.08
N LEU A 45 -13.86 9.36 -9.00
CA LEU A 45 -12.58 8.68 -8.79
C LEU A 45 -11.47 9.72 -8.54
N GLY A 46 -11.45 10.81 -9.32
CA GLY A 46 -10.53 11.94 -9.10
C GLY A 46 -10.68 12.55 -7.70
N SER A 47 -11.91 12.84 -7.25
CA SER A 47 -12.14 13.32 -5.88
C SER A 47 -11.73 12.30 -4.83
N GLY A 48 -11.93 11.00 -5.08
CA GLY A 48 -11.51 9.92 -4.21
C GLY A 48 -10.00 9.91 -4.01
N ILE A 49 -9.23 10.07 -5.09
CA ILE A 49 -7.77 10.19 -5.02
C ILE A 49 -7.37 11.36 -4.11
N VAL A 50 -7.98 12.53 -4.29
CA VAL A 50 -7.69 13.70 -3.44
C VAL A 50 -7.98 13.43 -1.97
N VAL A 51 -9.12 12.82 -1.64
CA VAL A 51 -9.48 12.47 -0.26
C VAL A 51 -8.50 11.46 0.33
N THR A 52 -8.12 10.41 -0.42
CA THR A 52 -7.14 9.43 0.05
C THR A 52 -5.78 10.05 0.30
N LEU A 53 -5.36 10.98 -0.56
CA LEU A 53 -4.09 11.68 -0.44
C LEU A 53 -4.10 12.61 0.78
N PHE A 54 -5.21 13.32 0.99
CA PHE A 54 -5.42 14.15 2.16
C PHE A 54 -5.41 13.34 3.46
N MET A 55 -6.13 12.22 3.49
CA MET A 55 -6.12 11.31 4.64
C MET A 55 -4.74 10.72 4.89
N LEU A 56 -4.02 10.30 3.84
CA LEU A 56 -2.67 9.75 3.92
C LEU A 56 -1.71 10.76 4.53
N PHE A 57 -1.58 11.95 3.94
CA PHE A 57 -0.64 12.94 4.42
C PHE A 57 -1.07 13.55 5.76
N GLY A 58 -2.36 13.81 5.94
CA GLY A 58 -2.91 14.32 7.20
C GLY A 58 -2.66 13.36 8.36
N SER A 59 -3.03 12.08 8.21
CA SER A 59 -2.79 11.07 9.24
C SER A 59 -1.31 10.77 9.46
N ALA A 60 -0.50 10.76 8.40
CA ALA A 60 0.95 10.55 8.52
C ALA A 60 1.60 11.70 9.30
N ILE A 61 1.33 12.96 8.94
CA ILE A 61 1.92 14.13 9.62
C ILE A 61 1.50 14.16 11.08
N LEU A 62 0.20 14.01 11.37
CA LEU A 62 -0.30 13.98 12.75
C LEU A 62 0.29 12.81 13.53
N GLY A 63 0.34 11.62 12.92
CA GLY A 63 0.95 10.42 13.52
C GLY A 63 2.43 10.61 13.82
N PHE A 64 3.19 11.23 12.91
CA PHE A 64 4.60 11.54 13.11
C PHE A 64 4.81 12.60 14.19
N MET A 65 4.00 13.67 14.21
CA MET A 65 4.06 14.69 15.27
C MET A 65 3.71 14.13 16.65
N LEU A 66 2.83 13.13 16.72
CA LEU A 66 2.49 12.46 17.97
C LEU A 66 3.46 11.33 18.34
N ALA A 67 4.18 10.73 17.39
CA ALA A 67 5.08 9.60 17.66
C ALA A 67 6.54 10.03 17.89
N LEU A 68 7.07 10.97 17.12
CA LEU A 68 8.48 11.37 17.18
C LEU A 68 8.85 12.09 18.49
N PRO A 69 8.12 13.13 18.94
CA PRO A 69 8.50 13.89 20.13
C PRO A 69 8.32 13.12 21.45
N PRO A 70 7.20 12.39 21.70
CA PRO A 70 7.01 11.70 22.97
C PRO A 70 7.45 10.24 22.93
N LEU A 71 7.06 9.44 21.94
CA LEU A 71 7.29 7.98 22.01
C LEU A 71 8.72 7.60 21.59
N GLY A 72 9.25 8.20 20.52
CA GLY A 72 10.59 7.90 20.02
C GLY A 72 11.71 8.30 20.99
N LEU A 73 11.61 9.50 21.58
CA LEU A 73 12.60 9.99 22.54
C LEU A 73 12.45 9.32 23.90
N LEU A 74 11.23 9.19 24.46
CA LEU A 74 11.04 8.59 25.79
C LEU A 74 11.39 7.09 25.85
N GLN A 75 11.29 6.35 24.75
CA GLN A 75 11.71 4.94 24.72
C GLN A 75 13.22 4.76 24.79
N VAL A 76 13.99 5.72 24.28
CA VAL A 76 15.45 5.60 24.12
C VAL A 76 16.20 6.36 25.23
N THR A 77 15.72 7.55 25.63
CA THR A 77 16.41 8.42 26.60
C THR A 77 15.69 8.52 27.96
N GLY A 78 14.47 7.98 28.10
CA GLY A 78 13.67 8.11 29.32
C GLY A 78 14.00 7.11 30.43
N PRO A 79 13.83 7.47 31.72
CA PRO A 79 13.95 6.53 32.85
C PRO A 79 12.94 5.37 32.74
N TRP A 80 13.25 4.23 33.37
CA TRP A 80 12.51 2.97 33.19
C TRP A 80 10.99 3.11 33.32
N TRP A 81 10.52 3.95 34.24
CA TRP A 81 9.09 4.23 34.48
C TRP A 81 8.37 4.92 33.30
N LEU A 82 9.06 5.79 32.56
CA LEU A 82 8.49 6.53 31.43
C LEU A 82 8.63 5.76 30.11
N SER A 83 9.66 4.91 30.01
CA SER A 83 9.89 4.05 28.84
C SER A 83 8.90 2.88 28.73
N TRP A 84 8.40 2.37 29.86
CA TRP A 84 7.47 1.24 29.92
C TRP A 84 6.10 1.53 29.29
N PRO A 85 5.37 2.61 29.63
CA PRO A 85 4.09 2.94 28.99
C PRO A 85 4.24 3.24 27.50
N ALA A 86 5.35 3.86 27.08
CA ALA A 86 5.64 4.12 25.67
C ALA A 86 5.82 2.81 24.87
N LYS A 87 6.51 1.81 25.44
CA LYS A 87 6.66 0.48 24.84
C LYS A 87 5.34 -0.28 24.81
N ALA A 88 4.54 -0.21 25.86
CA ALA A 88 3.22 -0.85 25.92
C ALA A 88 2.28 -0.30 24.83
N PHE A 89 2.23 1.03 24.65
CA PHE A 89 1.45 1.66 23.59
C PHE A 89 1.89 1.19 22.20
N CYS A 90 3.18 1.25 21.88
CA CYS A 90 3.68 0.78 20.59
C CYS A 90 3.42 -0.71 20.35
N THR A 91 3.43 -1.54 21.40
CA THR A 91 3.16 -2.98 21.31
C THR A 91 1.68 -3.26 21.03
N VAL A 92 0.77 -2.58 21.73
CA VAL A 92 -0.67 -2.76 21.53
C VAL A 92 -1.12 -2.23 20.16
N ILE A 93 -0.66 -1.04 19.77
CA ILE A 93 -1.07 -0.41 18.52
C ILE A 93 -0.48 -1.12 17.28
N ARG A 94 0.78 -1.59 17.32
CA ARG A 94 1.32 -2.45 16.22
C ARG A 94 0.74 -3.87 16.24
N GLY A 95 0.34 -4.37 17.40
CA GLY A 95 -0.13 -5.74 17.58
C GLY A 95 -1.62 -5.94 17.33
N THR A 96 -2.41 -4.86 17.26
CA THR A 96 -3.86 -4.94 17.04
C THR A 96 -4.23 -4.54 15.60
N PRO A 97 -5.13 -5.29 14.95
CA PRO A 97 -5.54 -4.97 13.59
C PRO A 97 -6.32 -3.65 13.54
N LEU A 98 -5.93 -2.76 12.63
CA LEU A 98 -6.51 -1.42 12.44
C LEU A 98 -8.02 -1.47 12.19
N LEU A 99 -8.50 -2.52 11.53
CA LEU A 99 -9.93 -2.74 11.32
C LEU A 99 -10.70 -2.82 12.65
N LEU A 100 -10.11 -3.49 13.65
CA LEU A 100 -10.69 -3.66 14.98
C LEU A 100 -10.64 -2.34 15.77
N GLN A 101 -9.59 -1.54 15.58
CA GLN A 101 -9.47 -0.20 16.16
C GLN A 101 -10.55 0.75 15.61
N LEU A 102 -10.80 0.74 14.30
CA LEU A 102 -11.86 1.55 13.69
C LEU A 102 -13.28 1.12 14.10
N TRP A 103 -13.48 -0.14 14.48
CA TRP A 103 -14.79 -0.69 14.78
C TRP A 103 -15.21 -0.52 16.25
N LEU A 104 -14.24 -0.37 17.16
CA LEU A 104 -14.45 -0.17 18.60
C LEU A 104 -14.32 1.31 19.04
N LEU A 105 -13.84 2.19 18.15
CA LEU A 105 -13.84 3.65 18.31
C LEU A 105 -15.26 4.21 18.14
#